data_AF-A0A1E4FTD2-F1
#
_entry.id   AF-A0A1E4FTD2-F1
#
_cell.length_a   1.000
_cell.length_b   1.000
_cell.length_c   1.000
_cell.angle_alpha   90.00
_cell.angle_beta   90.00
_cell.angle_gamma   90.00
#
_symmetry.space_group_name_H-M   'P 1'
#
loop_
_entity.id
_entity.type
_entity.pdbx_description
1 polymer ?
#
loop_
_entity_poly.entity_id
_entity_poly.type
_entity_poly.pdbx_seq_one_letter_code
_entity_poly.pdbx_strand_id
1 'polypeptide(L)'
;MLIDGVQWDDGNRDKCQKHGVSLAEIEFVLMSATLMVLPDPFPDEARLRGVGKTAEGRYVFLVWTERQSGGLNLLRPISARYMHRKEIEHYERSQNS
;
A
#
# COMPACT_ATOMS: atom_id res chain seq x y z
N MET A 1 14.87 3.82 -8.54
CA MET A 1 14.48 4.92 -7.64
C MET A 1 14.57 4.38 -6.23
N LEU A 2 15.30 5.04 -5.33
CA LEU A 2 15.33 4.65 -3.91
C LEU A 2 14.20 5.39 -3.21
N ILE A 3 13.39 4.65 -2.44
CA ILE A 3 12.36 5.19 -1.57
C ILE A 3 13.01 5.44 -0.21
N ASP A 4 12.87 6.66 0.31
CA ASP A 4 13.53 7.10 1.53
C ASP A 4 12.68 6.85 2.80
N GLY A 5 11.37 6.61 2.64
CA GLY A 5 10.50 6.31 3.77
C GLY A 5 9.01 6.53 3.51
N VAL A 6 8.22 6.37 4.57
CA VAL A 6 6.77 6.63 4.57
C VAL A 6 6.49 8.00 5.20
N GLN A 7 5.74 8.84 4.49
CA GLN A 7 5.25 10.10 5.01
C GLN A 7 3.94 9.91 5.79
N TRP A 8 4.01 10.16 7.09
CA TRP A 8 2.86 10.15 7.99
C TRP A 8 2.54 11.54 8.54
N ASP A 9 1.26 11.89 8.58
CA ASP A 9 0.69 12.99 9.36
C ASP A 9 -0.59 12.52 10.06
N ASP A 10 -1.15 13.34 10.95
CA ASP A 10 -2.34 12.96 11.73
C ASP A 10 -3.52 12.57 10.82
N GLY A 11 -3.66 13.26 9.68
CA GLY A 11 -4.73 13.01 8.72
C GLY A 11 -4.66 11.63 8.08
N ASN A 12 -3.49 11.18 7.61
CA ASN A 12 -3.37 9.89 6.96
C ASN A 12 -3.17 8.72 7.93
N ARG A 13 -2.61 8.95 9.13
CA ARG A 13 -2.52 7.95 10.19
C ARG A 13 -3.91 7.46 10.59
N ASP A 14 -4.77 8.39 11.00
CA ASP A 14 -6.14 8.10 11.43
C ASP A 14 -6.92 7.39 10.32
N LYS A 15 -6.78 7.87 9.08
CA LYS A 15 -7.49 7.30 7.94
C LYS A 15 -7.07 5.85 7.65
N CYS A 16 -5.78 5.54 7.70
CA CYS A 16 -5.30 4.20 7.38
C CYS A 16 -5.59 3.19 8.49
N GLN A 17 -5.55 3.62 9.75
CA GLN A 17 -5.81 2.73 10.88
C GLN A 17 -7.29 2.37 11.06
N LYS A 18 -8.23 3.12 10.45
CA LYS A 18 -9.69 2.84 10.49
C LYS A 18 -10.07 1.42 10.10
N HIS A 19 -9.26 0.73 9.30
CA HIS A 19 -9.55 -0.63 8.83
C HIS A 19 -8.76 -1.71 9.58
N GLY A 20 -8.16 -1.38 10.72
CA GLY A 20 -7.49 -2.32 11.62
C GLY A 20 -6.09 -2.74 11.20
N VAL A 21 -5.53 -2.17 10.13
CA VAL A 21 -4.13 -2.37 9.75
C VAL A 21 -3.27 -1.36 10.52
N SER A 22 -2.24 -1.85 11.22
CA SER A 22 -1.34 -0.98 11.98
C SER A 22 -0.41 -0.16 11.06
N LEU A 23 0.09 0.98 11.54
CA LEU A 23 1.06 1.78 10.78
C LEU A 23 2.32 0.98 10.44
N ALA A 24 2.78 0.14 11.38
CA ALA A 24 3.94 -0.72 11.18
C ALA A 24 3.72 -1.76 10.08
N GLU A 25 2.53 -2.37 10.01
CA GLU A 25 2.19 -3.29 8.90
C GLU A 25 2.11 -2.55 7.58
N ILE A 26 1.56 -1.34 7.54
CA ILE A 26 1.48 -0.54 6.32
C ILE A 26 2.88 -0.20 5.82
N GLU A 27 3.75 0.27 6.70
CA GLU A 27 5.14 0.60 6.37
C GLU A 27 5.91 -0.64 5.93
N PHE A 28 5.76 -1.76 6.63
CA PHE A 28 6.35 -3.04 6.23
C PHE A 28 5.92 -3.45 4.80
N VAL A 29 4.62 -3.36 4.50
CA VAL A 29 4.08 -3.75 3.20
C VAL A 29 4.55 -2.77 2.11
N LEU A 30 4.55 -1.46 2.37
CA LEU A 30 5.00 -0.44 1.42
C LEU A 30 6.49 -0.55 1.08
N MET A 31 7.30 -0.95 2.05
CA MET A 31 8.75 -1.15 1.88
C MET A 31 9.10 -2.56 1.41
N SER A 32 8.12 -3.46 1.27
CA SER A 32 8.37 -4.81 0.82
C SER A 32 8.65 -4.87 -0.68
N ALA A 33 9.74 -5.55 -1.04
CA ALA A 33 10.06 -5.85 -2.43
C ALA A 33 9.02 -6.73 -3.13
N THR A 34 8.12 -7.37 -2.37
CA THR A 34 7.04 -8.21 -2.91
C THR A 34 5.71 -7.46 -3.08
N LEU A 35 5.69 -6.14 -2.86
CA LEU A 35 4.50 -5.32 -3.10
C LEU A 35 4.21 -5.30 -4.60
N MET A 36 3.04 -5.80 -4.97
CA MET A 36 2.60 -5.74 -6.35
C MET A 36 1.79 -4.48 -6.62
N VAL A 37 2.29 -3.63 -7.52
CA VAL A 37 1.57 -2.46 -8.01
C VAL A 37 0.57 -2.92 -9.08
N LEU A 38 -0.69 -2.52 -8.93
CA LEU A 38 -1.73 -2.83 -9.89
C LEU A 38 -1.87 -1.70 -10.92
N PRO A 39 -2.30 -2.00 -12.16
CA PRO A 39 -2.56 -0.98 -13.17
C PRO A 39 -3.52 0.09 -12.67
N ASP A 40 -3.25 1.34 -13.02
CA ASP A 40 -4.08 2.49 -12.65
C ASP A 40 -5.33 2.56 -13.55
N PRO A 41 -6.55 2.54 -12.98
CA PRO A 41 -7.77 2.71 -13.75
C PRO A 41 -8.07 4.19 -14.07
N PHE A 42 -7.38 5.15 -13.43
CA PHE A 42 -7.62 6.59 -13.55
C PHE A 42 -6.29 7.39 -13.63
N PRO A 43 -5.65 7.46 -14.81
CA PRO A 43 -4.30 8.02 -14.99
C PRO A 43 -4.16 9.51 -14.64
N ASP A 44 -5.29 10.22 -14.46
CA ASP A 44 -5.31 11.66 -14.14
C ASP A 44 -5.07 11.94 -12.64
N GLU A 45 -5.17 10.93 -11.77
CA GLU A 45 -4.80 11.03 -10.35
C GLU A 45 -3.52 10.22 -10.10
N ALA A 46 -2.45 10.87 -9.61
CA ALA A 46 -1.17 10.23 -9.27
C ALA A 46 -1.25 9.31 -8.03
N ARG A 47 -2.12 8.30 -8.05
CA ARG A 47 -2.35 7.35 -6.98
C ARG A 47 -1.94 5.95 -7.44
N LEU A 48 -1.04 5.36 -6.69
CA LEU A 48 -0.66 3.98 -6.84
C LEU A 48 -1.54 3.11 -5.94
N ARG A 49 -1.85 1.92 -6.41
CA ARG A 49 -2.56 0.91 -5.65
C ARG A 49 -1.85 -0.42 -5.77
N GLY A 50 -1.94 -1.24 -4.74
CA GLY A 50 -1.17 -2.47 -4.71
C GLY A 50 -1.64 -3.46 -3.67
N VAL A 51 -1.16 -4.69 -3.83
CA VAL A 51 -1.41 -5.80 -2.92
C VAL A 51 -0.07 -6.29 -2.41
N GLY A 52 0.03 -6.41 -1.09
CA GLY A 52 1.19 -7.01 -0.45
C GLY A 52 0.79 -7.86 0.75
N LYS A 53 1.79 -8.41 1.43
CA LYS A 53 1.61 -9.24 2.62
C LYS A 53 2.29 -8.60 3.81
N THR A 54 1.65 -8.65 4.97
CA THR A 54 2.30 -8.33 6.24
C THR A 54 3.37 -9.38 6.57
N ALA A 55 4.19 -9.12 7.60
CA ALA A 55 5.16 -10.08 8.10
C ALA A 55 4.51 -11.41 8.52
N GLU A 56 3.24 -11.38 8.94
CA GLU A 56 2.44 -12.54 9.32
C GLU A 56 1.76 -13.23 8.11
N GLY A 57 2.00 -12.76 6.89
CA GLY A 57 1.44 -13.33 5.67
C GLY A 57 0.01 -12.88 5.34
N ARG A 58 -0.55 -11.91 6.07
CA ARG A 58 -1.91 -11.40 5.79
C ARG A 58 -1.89 -10.46 4.59
N TYR A 59 -2.81 -10.66 3.65
CA TYR A 59 -2.94 -9.80 2.48
C TYR A 59 -3.51 -8.43 2.82
N VAL A 60 -2.84 -7.39 2.36
CA VAL A 60 -3.23 -5.98 2.53
C VAL A 60 -3.36 -5.34 1.16
N PHE A 61 -4.48 -4.66 0.94
CA PHE A 61 -4.68 -3.75 -0.17
C PHE A 61 -4.32 -2.33 0.27
N LEU A 62 -3.45 -1.68 -0.51
CA LEU A 62 -2.92 -0.35 -0.23
C LEU A 62 -3.22 0.61 -1.38
N VAL A 63 -3.43 1.87 -1.01
CA VAL A 63 -3.45 3.01 -1.93
C VAL A 63 -2.52 4.07 -1.37
N TRP A 64 -1.59 4.56 -2.18
CA TRP A 64 -0.61 5.57 -1.80
C TRP A 64 -0.30 6.52 -2.97
N THR A 65 0.48 7.55 -2.69
CA THR A 65 1.05 8.45 -3.71
C THR A 65 2.52 8.65 -3.41
N GLU A 66 3.33 8.85 -4.44
CA GLU A 66 4.75 9.18 -4.30
C GLU A 66 4.90 10.70 -4.22
N ARG A 67 5.73 11.17 -3.28
CA ARG A 67 5.99 12.59 -3.11
C ARG A 67 7.49 12.84 -3.00
N GLN A 68 7.92 13.92 -3.64
CA GLN A 68 9.26 14.47 -3.43
C GLN A 68 9.20 15.61 -2.42
N SER A 69 10.01 15.53 -1.37
CA SER A 69 10.10 16.58 -0.36
C SER A 69 11.51 16.67 0.20
N GLY A 70 12.14 17.86 0.13
CA GLY A 70 13.48 18.07 0.66
C GLY A 70 14.56 17.17 0.04
N GLY A 71 14.38 16.71 -1.20
CA GLY A 71 15.28 15.75 -1.87
C GLY A 71 14.99 14.28 -1.58
N LEU A 72 14.00 13.97 -0.75
CA LEU A 72 13.58 12.60 -0.41
C LEU A 72 12.38 12.17 -1.27
N ASN A 73 12.37 10.91 -1.70
CA ASN A 73 11.22 10.24 -2.31
C ASN A 73 10.45 9.48 -1.23
N LEU A 74 9.27 9.98 -0.87
CA LEU A 74 8.44 9.45 0.21
C LEU A 74 7.17 8.83 -0.34
N LEU A 75 6.75 7.72 0.27
CA LEU A 75 5.44 7.13 0.02
C LEU A 75 4.44 7.72 1.00
N ARG A 76 3.35 8.31 0.51
CA ARG A 76 2.27 8.82 1.34
C ARG A 76 1.06 7.88 1.26
N PRO A 77 0.76 7.11 2.32
CA PRO A 77 -0.41 6.25 2.36
C PRO A 77 -1.70 7.08 2.31
N ILE A 78 -2.68 6.58 1.57
CA ILE A 78 -4.02 7.18 1.43
C ILE A 78 -5.07 6.26 2.05
N SER A 79 -4.91 4.95 1.89
CA SER A 79 -5.79 3.92 2.44
C SER A 79 -5.04 2.59 2.59
N ALA A 80 -5.39 1.83 3.62
CA ALA A 80 -4.90 0.47 3.85
C ALA A 80 -6.04 -0.37 4.43
N ARG A 81 -6.18 -1.61 3.95
CA ARG A 81 -7.13 -2.57 4.52
C ARG A 81 -6.68 -4.01 4.30
N TYR A 82 -7.06 -4.89 5.21
CA TYR A 82 -6.95 -6.32 4.92
C TYR A 82 -7.88 -6.71 3.77
N MET A 83 -7.42 -7.64 2.94
CA MET A 83 -8.24 -8.22 1.89
C MET A 83 -9.16 -9.30 2.46
N HIS A 84 -10.37 -9.38 1.92
CA HIS A 84 -11.29 -10.47 2.23
C HIS A 84 -10.89 -11.74 1.47
N ARG A 85 -11.31 -12.90 1.99
CA ARG A 85 -10.98 -14.22 1.41
C ARG A 85 -11.25 -14.31 -0.10
N LYS A 86 -12.41 -13.84 -0.58
CA LYS A 86 -12.76 -13.87 -2.01
C LYS A 86 -11.83 -13.00 -2.86
N GLU A 87 -11.37 -11.86 -2.33
CA GLU A 87 -10.42 -10.98 -3.02
C GLU A 87 -9.05 -11.63 -3.11
N ILE A 88 -8.62 -12.32 -2.04
CA ILE A 88 -7.36 -13.08 -2.00
C ILE A 88 -7.40 -14.22 -3.03
N GLU A 89 -8.45 -15.04 -3.01
CA GLU A 89 -8.62 -16.17 -3.96
C GLU A 89 -8.61 -15.69 -5.42
N HIS A 90 -9.23 -14.54 -5.71
CA HIS A 90 -9.19 -13.94 -7.04
C HIS A 90 -7.80 -13.43 -7.41
N TYR A 91 -7.12 -12.74 -6.50
CA TYR A 91 -5.77 -12.23 -6.71
C TYR A 91 -4.78 -13.37 -6.97
N GLU A 92 -4.76 -14.40 -6.12
CA GLU A 92 -3.86 -15.56 -6.29
C GLU A 92 -4.08 -16.27 -7.63
N ARG A 93 -5.34 -16.42 -8.06
CA ARG A 93 -5.65 -16.98 -9.39
C ARG A 93 -5.07 -16.14 -10.53
N SER A 94 -5.15 -14.82 -10.42
CA SER A 94 -4.62 -13.90 -11.43
C SER A 94 -3.09 -13.89 -11.51
N GLN A 95 -2.40 -14.27 -10.43
CA GLN A 95 -0.93 -14.33 -10.37
C GLN A 95 -0.36 -15.65 -10.89
N ASN A 96 -1.15 -16.71 -10.86
CA ASN A 96 -0.75 -18.06 -11.27
C ASN A 96 -1.16 -18.41 -12.72
N SER A 97 -1.71 -17.46 -13.48
CA SER A 97 -2.12 -17.65 -14.90
C SER A 97 -1.21 -16.88 -15.83
#